data_AF-A0A7C7YUB0-F1
#
_entry.id   AF-A0A7C7YUB0-F1
#
_cell.length_a   1.000
_cell.length_b   1.000
_cell.length_c   1.000
_cell.angle_alpha   90.00
_cell.angle_beta   90.00
_cell.angle_gamma   90.00
#
_symmetry.space_group_name_H-M   'P 1'
#
loop_
_entity.id
_entity.type
_entity.pdbx_description
1 polymer ?
#
loop_
_entity_poly.entity_id
_entity_poly.type
_entity_poly.pdbx_seq_one_letter_code
_entity_poly.pdbx_strand_id
1 'polypeptide(L)'
;MMHSIPQSHHTTSTRASGRRRGSVLVEFAMVSFVLYLLTVVLLDWSRASMAAQTLQGAASLMAKELARAPIEGTCSFEGVLYDNCSGSAYVRSRIYDEQHLVIELTAGLSTPEEISAHFAGLPIVNQMLRPLMFFDEVKIGGADVPLFRYPGAVVKRPDGEYTVLIPYILERDYYDNQGDAERVSLRRVVEEVKAAEGDPSHFPINSPSDLRGVVSLRLNYPYQAVSMSAFDSSQPEPTGPYAKALASDANVQQEGSTPGGYTLEVDGDTGIGPNAGRYGLGAHYTLIAPGEQLARPFRRLISVQAIQRREVIFGP
;
A
#
# COMPACT_ATOMS: atom_id res chain seq x y z
N MET A 1 -13.14 16.93 96.18
CA MET A 1 -13.97 17.60 95.16
C MET A 1 -13.30 17.39 93.82
N MET A 2 -13.80 16.41 93.06
CA MET A 2 -13.36 16.04 91.72
C MET A 2 -13.85 17.10 90.72
N HIS A 3 -12.95 17.63 89.90
CA HIS A 3 -13.30 18.37 88.70
C HIS A 3 -12.82 17.58 87.48
N SER A 4 -13.78 16.91 86.87
CA SER A 4 -13.67 16.21 85.59
C SER A 4 -13.60 17.21 84.45
N ILE A 5 -12.50 17.22 83.72
CA ILE A 5 -12.35 17.93 82.44
C ILE A 5 -12.93 17.01 81.35
N PRO A 6 -13.87 17.47 80.50
CA PRO A 6 -14.31 16.68 79.37
C PRO A 6 -13.31 16.84 78.21
N GLN A 7 -12.65 15.75 77.83
CA GLN A 7 -11.92 15.66 76.57
C GLN A 7 -12.93 15.45 75.43
N SER A 8 -13.11 16.46 74.59
CA SER A 8 -13.81 16.32 73.31
C SER A 8 -12.85 15.71 72.28
N HIS A 9 -13.12 14.45 71.90
CA HIS A 9 -12.46 13.82 70.77
C HIS A 9 -12.92 14.46 69.45
N HIS A 10 -12.07 15.29 68.85
CA HIS A 10 -12.17 15.61 67.42
C HIS A 10 -11.58 14.45 66.61
N THR A 11 -12.42 13.55 66.12
CA THR A 11 -12.06 12.61 65.07
C THR A 11 -12.04 13.33 63.73
N THR A 12 -10.84 13.76 63.31
CA THR A 12 -10.59 14.32 61.99
C THR A 12 -10.76 13.22 60.93
N SER A 13 -11.92 13.22 60.26
CA SER A 13 -12.19 12.40 59.09
C SER A 13 -11.40 12.94 57.88
N THR A 14 -10.20 12.40 57.65
CA THR A 14 -9.43 12.62 56.41
C THR A 14 -9.31 11.31 55.63
N ARG A 15 -10.43 10.80 55.10
CA ARG A 15 -10.43 9.71 54.10
C ARG A 15 -11.60 9.85 53.12
N ALA A 16 -11.60 10.89 52.27
CA ALA A 16 -12.58 10.99 51.17
C ALA A 16 -12.08 11.67 49.88
N SER A 17 -10.88 12.28 49.86
CA SER A 17 -10.41 13.04 48.68
C SER A 17 -9.70 12.20 47.61
N GLY A 18 -9.11 11.04 47.97
CA GLY A 18 -8.42 10.17 47.00
C GLY A 18 -9.37 9.44 46.03
N ARG A 19 -10.59 9.13 46.48
CA ARG A 19 -11.56 8.31 45.74
C ARG A 19 -12.23 9.05 44.58
N ARG A 20 -12.37 10.38 44.67
CA ARG A 20 -12.89 11.23 43.58
C ARG A 20 -11.85 11.51 42.50
N ARG A 21 -10.58 11.67 42.87
CA ARG A 21 -9.47 11.91 41.91
C ARG A 21 -9.22 10.70 41.00
N GLY A 22 -9.36 9.48 41.51
CA GLY A 22 -9.26 8.25 40.70
C GLY A 22 -10.40 8.09 39.69
N SER A 23 -11.62 8.49 40.04
CA SER A 23 -12.78 8.41 39.14
C SER A 23 -12.63 9.31 37.91
N VAL A 24 -12.17 10.55 38.10
CA VAL A 24 -11.96 11.50 37.00
C VAL A 24 -10.85 11.03 36.06
N LEU A 25 -9.79 10.40 36.57
CA LEU A 25 -8.70 9.88 35.75
C LEU A 25 -9.15 8.70 34.88
N VAL A 26 -9.97 7.80 35.44
CA VAL A 26 -10.56 6.68 34.68
C VAL A 26 -11.52 7.18 33.61
N GLU A 27 -12.38 8.15 33.94
CA GLU A 27 -13.32 8.74 32.98
C GLU A 27 -12.57 9.45 31.84
N PHE A 28 -11.55 10.25 32.17
CA PHE A 28 -10.70 10.89 31.18
C PHE A 28 -9.96 9.88 30.31
N ALA A 29 -9.41 8.81 30.91
CA ALA A 29 -8.71 7.75 30.18
C ALA A 29 -9.67 7.02 29.22
N MET A 30 -10.89 6.72 29.66
CA MET A 30 -11.90 6.06 28.83
C MET A 30 -12.34 6.95 27.68
N VAL A 31 -12.64 8.23 27.93
CA VAL A 31 -13.00 9.19 26.88
C VAL A 31 -11.86 9.38 25.89
N SER A 32 -10.63 9.56 26.38
CA SER A 32 -9.44 9.71 25.53
C SER A 32 -9.18 8.48 24.68
N PHE A 33 -9.33 7.28 25.25
CA PHE A 33 -9.19 6.02 24.52
C PHE A 33 -10.24 5.86 23.41
N VAL A 34 -11.51 6.16 23.71
CA VAL A 34 -12.58 6.10 22.71
C VAL A 34 -12.36 7.12 21.60
N LEU A 35 -11.98 8.36 21.94
CA LEU A 35 -11.67 9.39 20.96
C LEU A 35 -10.48 8.99 20.08
N TYR A 36 -9.43 8.42 20.68
CA TYR A 36 -8.28 7.89 19.94
C TYR A 36 -8.70 6.82 18.92
N LEU A 37 -9.50 5.83 19.34
CA LEU A 37 -9.99 4.79 18.45
C LEU A 37 -10.83 5.36 17.30
N LEU A 38 -11.71 6.33 17.58
CA LEU A 38 -12.51 7.00 16.56
C LEU A 38 -11.64 7.77 15.57
N THR A 39 -10.61 8.47 16.05
CA THR A 39 -9.66 9.19 15.19
C THR A 39 -8.90 8.22 14.29
N VAL A 40 -8.38 7.11 14.84
CA VAL A 40 -7.70 6.05 14.07
C VAL A 40 -8.58 5.52 12.95
N VAL A 41 -9.81 5.10 13.28
CA VAL A 41 -10.75 4.54 12.30
C VAL A 41 -11.08 5.57 11.22
N LEU A 42 -11.34 6.83 11.59
CA LEU A 42 -11.69 7.89 10.65
C LEU A 42 -10.53 8.23 9.71
N LEU A 43 -9.30 8.27 10.22
CA LEU A 43 -8.11 8.54 9.41
C LEU A 43 -7.86 7.42 8.40
N ASP A 44 -7.84 6.17 8.85
CA ASP A 44 -7.53 5.03 7.96
C ASP A 44 -8.68 4.79 6.95
N TRP A 45 -9.93 4.93 7.37
CA TRP A 45 -11.06 4.84 6.45
C TRP A 45 -11.10 5.97 5.41
N SER A 46 -10.80 7.21 5.80
CA SER A 46 -10.78 8.34 4.86
C SER A 46 -9.70 8.16 3.80
N ARG A 47 -8.50 7.70 4.19
CA ARG A 47 -7.41 7.37 3.25
C ARG A 47 -7.79 6.24 2.30
N ALA A 48 -8.38 5.16 2.80
CA ALA A 48 -8.82 4.05 1.97
C ALA A 48 -9.91 4.47 0.97
N SER A 49 -10.87 5.28 1.41
CA SER A 49 -11.95 5.81 0.56
C SER A 49 -11.43 6.73 -0.54
N MET A 50 -10.53 7.66 -0.19
CA MET A 50 -9.86 8.52 -1.16
C MET A 50 -9.09 7.67 -2.20
N ALA A 51 -8.32 6.68 -1.73
CA ALA A 51 -7.59 5.79 -2.62
C ALA A 51 -8.52 5.05 -3.59
N ALA A 52 -9.61 4.46 -3.09
CA ALA A 52 -10.58 3.76 -3.93
C ALA A 52 -11.21 4.66 -4.99
N GLN A 53 -11.58 5.90 -4.65
CA GLN A 53 -12.18 6.85 -5.59
C GLN A 53 -11.18 7.28 -6.67
N THR A 54 -9.95 7.64 -6.28
CA THR A 54 -8.89 8.02 -7.21
C THR A 54 -8.56 6.87 -8.16
N LEU A 55 -8.42 5.65 -7.63
CA LEU A 55 -8.16 4.46 -8.43
C LEU A 55 -9.31 4.17 -9.40
N GLN A 56 -10.56 4.20 -8.95
CA GLN A 56 -11.71 3.92 -9.82
C GLN A 56 -11.78 4.94 -10.97
N GLY A 57 -11.52 6.21 -10.69
CA GLY A 57 -11.39 7.26 -11.69
C GLY A 57 -10.28 6.96 -12.70
N ALA A 58 -9.07 6.64 -12.21
CA ALA A 58 -7.91 6.33 -13.04
C ALA A 58 -8.14 5.09 -13.91
N ALA A 59 -8.70 4.02 -13.36
CA ALA A 59 -9.00 2.78 -14.10
C ALA A 59 -10.02 3.03 -15.22
N SER A 60 -11.08 3.80 -14.90
CA SER A 60 -12.14 4.12 -15.86
C SER A 60 -11.63 5.02 -16.99
N LEU A 61 -10.75 5.98 -16.68
CA LEU A 61 -10.09 6.81 -17.69
C LEU A 61 -9.15 5.96 -18.55
N MET A 62 -8.28 5.17 -17.93
CA MET A 62 -7.33 4.31 -18.62
C MET A 62 -8.04 3.36 -19.59
N ALA A 63 -9.14 2.71 -19.16
CA ALA A 63 -9.90 1.80 -20.01
C ALA A 63 -10.51 2.52 -21.23
N LYS A 64 -11.02 3.76 -21.05
CA LYS A 64 -11.57 4.58 -22.13
C LYS A 64 -10.52 5.01 -23.13
N GLU A 65 -9.37 5.47 -22.66
CA GLU A 65 -8.28 5.90 -23.54
C GLU A 65 -7.66 4.72 -24.29
N LEU A 66 -7.40 3.59 -23.60
CA LEU A 66 -6.89 2.38 -24.24
C LEU A 66 -7.87 1.81 -25.27
N ALA A 67 -9.18 1.96 -25.03
CA ALA A 67 -10.19 1.50 -25.97
C ALA A 67 -10.18 2.29 -27.28
N ARG A 68 -9.70 3.54 -27.28
CA ARG A 68 -9.68 4.44 -28.45
C ARG A 68 -8.28 4.66 -29.01
N ALA A 69 -7.26 4.21 -28.30
CA ALA A 69 -5.88 4.37 -28.72
C ALA A 69 -5.63 3.66 -30.06
N PRO A 70 -4.83 4.28 -30.96
CA PRO A 70 -4.47 3.70 -32.26
C PRO A 70 -3.45 2.58 -32.07
N ILE A 71 -3.92 1.44 -31.56
CA ILE A 71 -3.14 0.25 -31.25
C ILE A 71 -3.57 -0.85 -32.22
N GLU A 72 -2.61 -1.64 -32.70
CA GLU A 72 -2.91 -2.80 -33.54
C GLU A 72 -3.85 -3.80 -32.82
N GLY A 73 -4.72 -4.45 -33.59
CA GLY A 73 -5.71 -5.38 -33.05
C GLY A 73 -5.10 -6.66 -32.47
N THR A 74 -3.89 -7.04 -32.88
CA THR A 74 -3.20 -8.29 -32.52
C THR A 74 -2.33 -8.16 -31.27
N CYS A 75 -2.03 -6.92 -30.84
CA CYS A 75 -1.22 -6.66 -29.66
C CYS A 75 -1.87 -7.24 -28.39
N SER A 76 -1.07 -7.85 -27.51
CA SER A 76 -1.49 -8.23 -26.16
C SER A 76 -1.56 -7.01 -25.24
N PHE A 77 -2.36 -7.07 -24.18
CA PHE A 77 -2.43 -5.99 -23.19
C PHE A 77 -1.06 -5.67 -22.59
N GLU A 78 -0.32 -6.71 -22.21
CA GLU A 78 1.03 -6.58 -21.65
C GLU A 78 2.00 -5.98 -22.68
N GLY A 79 1.92 -6.43 -23.94
CA GLY A 79 2.76 -5.92 -25.01
C GLY A 79 2.50 -4.46 -25.39
N VAL A 80 1.31 -3.92 -25.09
CA VAL A 80 1.00 -2.50 -25.29
C VAL A 80 1.58 -1.64 -24.18
N LEU A 81 1.47 -2.09 -22.93
CA LEU A 81 1.90 -1.29 -21.78
C LEU A 81 3.40 -1.40 -21.52
N TYR A 82 3.94 -2.61 -21.61
CA TYR A 82 5.23 -2.96 -21.01
C TYR A 82 6.27 -3.45 -22.02
N ASP A 83 5.82 -4.04 -23.13
CA ASP A 83 6.73 -4.42 -24.22
C ASP A 83 6.57 -3.50 -25.44
N ASN A 84 7.22 -3.88 -26.54
CA ASN A 84 7.17 -3.14 -27.80
C ASN A 84 6.11 -3.74 -28.71
N CYS A 85 4.89 -3.21 -28.66
CA CYS A 85 3.86 -3.45 -29.67
C CYS A 85 3.50 -2.17 -30.45
N SER A 86 2.88 -2.31 -31.61
CA SER A 86 2.41 -1.18 -32.41
C SER A 86 1.36 -0.36 -31.65
N GLY A 87 1.72 0.88 -31.28
CA GLY A 87 0.92 1.77 -30.43
C GLY A 87 1.43 1.92 -29.00
N SER A 88 2.38 1.10 -28.53
CA SER A 88 2.99 1.20 -27.18
C SER A 88 3.56 2.59 -26.90
N ALA A 89 4.28 3.18 -27.85
CA ALA A 89 4.84 4.53 -27.71
C ALA A 89 3.76 5.62 -27.53
N TYR A 90 2.60 5.47 -28.18
CA TYR A 90 1.46 6.36 -27.98
C TYR A 90 0.90 6.19 -26.56
N VAL A 91 0.71 4.95 -26.12
CA VAL A 91 0.19 4.64 -24.79
C VAL A 91 1.11 5.16 -23.68
N ARG A 92 2.42 4.93 -23.79
CA ARG A 92 3.41 5.40 -22.82
C ARG A 92 3.54 6.91 -22.77
N SER A 93 3.40 7.60 -23.90
CA SER A 93 3.50 9.07 -23.93
C SER A 93 2.21 9.81 -23.56
N ARG A 94 1.03 9.17 -23.68
CA ARG A 94 -0.27 9.84 -23.49
C ARG A 94 -1.12 9.28 -22.37
N ILE A 95 -1.13 7.97 -22.19
CA ILE A 95 -2.06 7.28 -21.29
C ILE A 95 -1.37 6.90 -19.98
N TYR A 96 -0.38 6.01 -20.04
CA TYR A 96 0.26 5.44 -18.86
C TYR A 96 1.66 4.92 -19.17
N ASP A 97 2.63 5.27 -18.31
CA ASP A 97 3.94 4.64 -18.25
C ASP A 97 4.29 4.29 -16.80
N GLU A 98 4.73 3.06 -16.56
CA GLU A 98 5.07 2.58 -15.22
C GLU A 98 6.35 3.23 -14.66
N GLN A 99 7.20 3.81 -15.51
CA GLN A 99 8.41 4.52 -15.07
C GLN A 99 8.08 5.74 -14.21
N HIS A 100 6.91 6.34 -14.45
CA HIS A 100 6.46 7.51 -13.71
C HIS A 100 5.73 7.14 -12.41
N LEU A 101 5.79 5.88 -11.99
CA LEU A 101 5.37 5.46 -10.65
C LEU A 101 6.47 5.68 -9.60
N VAL A 102 7.71 5.91 -10.02
CA VAL A 102 8.83 6.27 -9.17
C VAL A 102 9.52 7.47 -9.79
N ILE A 103 9.63 8.57 -9.04
CA ILE A 103 10.34 9.76 -9.49
C ILE A 103 11.45 10.04 -8.48
N GLU A 104 12.68 10.04 -8.95
CA GLU A 104 13.83 10.44 -8.13
C GLU A 104 13.85 11.96 -7.96
N LEU A 105 13.90 12.40 -6.70
CA LEU A 105 13.87 13.81 -6.34
C LEU A 105 15.27 14.39 -6.41
N THR A 106 15.70 14.70 -7.63
CA THR A 106 16.95 15.40 -7.90
C THR A 106 16.82 16.91 -7.64
N ALA A 107 17.93 17.66 -7.73
CA ALA A 107 17.97 19.10 -7.43
C ALA A 107 16.98 19.99 -8.21
N GLY A 108 16.35 19.49 -9.29
CA GLY A 108 15.31 20.19 -10.07
C GLY A 108 13.86 19.75 -9.79
N LEU A 109 13.63 18.85 -8.83
CA LEU A 109 12.32 18.34 -8.41
C LEU A 109 12.18 18.41 -6.89
N SER A 110 12.58 19.54 -6.30
CA SER A 110 12.68 19.69 -4.85
C SER A 110 11.51 20.47 -4.23
N THR A 111 10.78 21.24 -5.05
CA THR A 111 9.64 22.06 -4.61
C THR A 111 8.28 21.47 -5.04
N PRO A 112 7.20 21.73 -4.28
CA PRO A 112 5.84 21.34 -4.69
C PRO A 112 5.43 21.86 -6.07
N GLU A 113 5.88 23.06 -6.44
CA GLU A 113 5.63 23.69 -7.74
C GLU A 113 6.34 22.93 -8.88
N GLU A 114 7.62 22.60 -8.71
CA GLU A 114 8.40 21.82 -9.68
C GLU A 114 7.80 20.43 -9.90
N ILE A 115 7.44 19.76 -8.81
CA ILE A 115 6.77 18.44 -8.88
C ILE A 115 5.44 18.59 -9.62
N SER A 116 4.65 19.63 -9.33
CA SER A 116 3.38 19.85 -10.02
C SER A 116 3.56 20.11 -11.52
N ALA A 117 4.57 20.89 -11.89
CA ALA A 117 4.92 21.18 -13.28
C ALA A 117 5.41 19.92 -14.01
N HIS A 118 6.22 19.09 -13.36
CA HIS A 118 6.66 17.81 -13.88
C HIS A 118 5.48 16.89 -14.17
N PHE A 119 4.56 16.73 -13.21
CA PHE A 119 3.36 15.90 -13.38
C PHE A 119 2.43 16.40 -14.48
N ALA A 120 2.33 17.71 -14.71
CA ALA A 120 1.48 18.25 -15.78
C ALA A 120 1.90 17.77 -17.19
N GLY A 121 3.16 17.38 -17.38
CA GLY A 121 3.69 16.83 -18.63
C GLY A 121 3.57 15.30 -18.75
N LEU A 122 3.18 14.59 -17.69
CA LEU A 122 3.14 13.12 -17.66
C LEU A 122 1.89 12.55 -18.34
N PRO A 123 1.85 11.24 -18.64
CA PRO A 123 0.65 10.58 -19.16
C PRO A 123 -0.54 10.73 -18.21
N ILE A 124 -1.75 10.83 -18.76
CA ILE A 124 -2.92 11.29 -18.00
C ILE A 124 -3.27 10.37 -16.81
N VAL A 125 -3.00 9.07 -16.90
CA VAL A 125 -3.24 8.13 -15.80
C VAL A 125 -2.20 8.36 -14.69
N ASN A 126 -0.94 8.57 -15.03
CA ASN A 126 0.09 8.92 -14.05
C ASN A 126 -0.25 10.24 -13.31
N GLN A 127 -0.83 11.22 -14.02
CA GLN A 127 -1.35 12.44 -13.38
C GLN A 127 -2.45 12.14 -12.36
N MET A 128 -3.40 11.25 -12.71
CA MET A 128 -4.48 10.85 -11.81
C MET A 128 -3.99 10.05 -10.59
N LEU A 129 -2.92 9.28 -10.73
CA LEU A 129 -2.35 8.47 -9.64
C LEU A 129 -1.51 9.30 -8.65
N ARG A 130 -1.13 10.54 -9.00
CA ARG A 130 -0.32 11.43 -8.16
C ARG A 130 -0.82 11.54 -6.70
N PRO A 131 -2.12 11.69 -6.39
CA PRO A 131 -2.58 11.81 -5.00
C PRO A 131 -2.34 10.56 -4.14
N LEU A 132 -2.02 9.43 -4.76
CA LEU A 132 -1.71 8.16 -4.09
C LEU A 132 -0.21 7.96 -3.87
N MET A 133 0.62 8.83 -4.45
CA MET A 133 2.06 8.80 -4.31
C MET A 133 2.49 9.56 -3.06
N PHE A 134 3.65 9.20 -2.51
CA PHE A 134 4.19 9.77 -1.29
C PHE A 134 5.70 9.98 -1.41
N PHE A 135 6.21 10.88 -0.56
CA PHE A 135 7.64 11.09 -0.39
C PHE A 135 8.23 9.98 0.46
N ASP A 136 9.33 9.42 -0.01
CA ASP A 136 10.03 8.34 0.66
C ASP A 136 11.54 8.51 0.50
N GLU A 137 12.30 7.89 1.39
CA GLU A 137 13.76 7.84 1.33
C GLU A 137 14.16 6.38 1.46
N VAL A 138 14.65 5.82 0.35
CA VAL A 138 14.97 4.39 0.27
C VAL A 138 16.47 4.18 0.07
N LYS A 139 17.00 3.12 0.68
CA LYS A 139 18.40 2.74 0.49
C LYS A 139 18.53 1.91 -0.78
N ILE A 140 19.25 2.43 -1.77
CA ILE A 140 19.55 1.75 -3.03
C ILE A 140 21.06 1.77 -3.23
N GLY A 141 21.69 0.60 -3.31
CA GLY A 141 23.15 0.50 -3.45
C GLY A 141 23.92 1.17 -2.30
N GLY A 142 23.35 1.18 -1.10
CA GLY A 142 23.91 1.80 0.11
C GLY A 142 23.72 3.31 0.23
N ALA A 143 23.11 3.98 -0.76
CA ALA A 143 22.80 5.41 -0.71
C ALA A 143 21.32 5.65 -0.39
N ASP A 144 21.05 6.66 0.43
CA ASP A 144 19.68 7.14 0.66
C ASP A 144 19.22 7.95 -0.56
N VAL A 145 18.19 7.46 -1.25
CA VAL A 145 17.64 8.06 -2.47
C VAL A 145 16.26 8.62 -2.16
N PRO A 146 16.06 9.95 -2.24
CA PRO A 146 14.75 10.55 -2.05
C PRO A 146 13.87 10.32 -3.27
N LEU A 147 12.71 9.72 -3.07
CA LEU A 147 11.76 9.36 -4.10
C LEU A 147 10.38 10.00 -3.84
N PHE A 148 9.67 10.34 -4.91
CA PHE A 148 8.23 10.49 -4.89
C PHE A 148 7.61 9.32 -5.66
N ARG A 149 6.98 8.39 -4.93
CA ARG A 149 6.65 7.06 -5.49
C ARG A 149 5.26 6.57 -5.11
N TYR A 150 4.77 5.66 -5.93
CA TYR A 150 3.58 4.87 -5.64
C TYR A 150 3.88 3.81 -4.55
N PRO A 151 2.92 3.44 -3.69
CA PRO A 151 3.12 2.38 -2.68
C PRO A 151 3.40 1.00 -3.28
N GLY A 152 4.40 0.30 -2.72
CA GLY A 152 4.80 -1.06 -3.10
C GLY A 152 6.31 -1.30 -3.00
N ALA A 153 6.80 -2.39 -3.59
CA ALA A 153 8.21 -2.72 -3.70
C ALA A 153 8.85 -1.92 -4.85
N VAL A 154 9.92 -1.18 -4.57
CA VAL A 154 10.69 -0.49 -5.63
C VAL A 154 11.58 -1.50 -6.33
N VAL A 155 11.46 -1.54 -7.66
CA VAL A 155 12.22 -2.46 -8.51
C VAL A 155 12.86 -1.70 -9.66
N LYS A 156 13.93 -2.26 -10.20
CA LYS A 156 14.59 -1.79 -11.42
C LYS A 156 14.14 -2.60 -12.61
N ARG A 157 13.76 -1.89 -13.67
CA ARG A 157 13.42 -2.46 -14.96
C ARG A 157 14.69 -2.81 -15.75
N PRO A 158 14.58 -3.62 -16.81
CA PRO A 158 15.74 -4.00 -17.63
C PRO A 158 16.40 -2.82 -18.36
N ASP A 159 15.68 -1.72 -18.56
CA ASP A 159 16.19 -0.47 -19.15
C ASP A 159 16.96 0.40 -18.14
N GLY A 160 16.97 0.02 -16.86
CA GLY A 160 17.68 0.72 -15.79
C GLY A 160 16.83 1.68 -14.97
N GLU A 161 15.60 1.98 -15.39
CA GLU A 161 14.67 2.87 -14.69
C GLU A 161 13.95 2.17 -13.53
N TYR A 162 13.45 2.95 -12.58
CA TYR A 162 12.71 2.42 -11.44
C TYR A 162 11.20 2.36 -11.68
N THR A 163 10.55 1.36 -11.11
CA THR A 163 9.09 1.28 -11.01
C THR A 163 8.67 0.60 -9.70
N VAL A 164 7.37 0.36 -9.53
CA VAL A 164 6.81 -0.27 -8.34
C VAL A 164 6.04 -1.54 -8.70
N LEU A 165 6.30 -2.60 -7.93
CA LEU A 165 5.45 -3.78 -7.91
C LEU A 165 4.65 -3.86 -6.62
N ILE A 166 3.46 -4.42 -6.69
CA ILE A 166 2.55 -4.57 -5.57
C ILE A 166 2.78 -5.93 -4.91
N PRO A 167 3.16 -5.98 -3.63
CA PRO A 167 3.26 -7.24 -2.91
C PRO A 167 1.86 -7.80 -2.62
N TYR A 168 1.60 -9.00 -3.15
CA TYR A 168 0.41 -9.78 -2.84
C TYR A 168 0.80 -10.93 -1.90
N ILE A 169 0.23 -10.97 -0.70
CA ILE A 169 0.56 -12.00 0.28
C ILE A 169 -0.29 -13.22 0.02
N LEU A 170 0.39 -14.34 -0.20
CA LEU A 170 -0.24 -15.63 -0.46
C LEU A 170 -0.49 -16.38 0.83
N GLU A 171 0.52 -16.41 1.70
CA GLU A 171 0.50 -17.16 2.94
C GLU A 171 1.44 -16.50 3.95
N ARG A 172 1.13 -16.66 5.23
CA ARG A 172 2.07 -16.41 6.32
C ARG A 172 2.18 -17.72 7.09
N ASP A 173 3.39 -18.27 7.14
CA ASP A 173 3.66 -19.49 7.89
C ASP A 173 4.09 -19.11 9.31
N TYR A 174 3.34 -19.62 10.29
CA TYR A 174 3.60 -19.43 11.72
C TYR A 174 4.09 -20.73 12.38
N TYR A 175 3.92 -21.90 11.75
CA TYR A 175 3.95 -23.17 12.48
C TYR A 175 5.32 -23.88 12.50
N ASP A 176 6.27 -23.56 11.61
CA ASP A 176 7.47 -24.39 11.46
C ASP A 176 8.66 -24.03 12.39
N ASN A 177 8.49 -23.23 13.45
CA ASN A 177 9.58 -22.82 14.35
C ASN A 177 10.82 -22.21 13.65
N GLN A 178 10.74 -21.89 12.35
CA GLN A 178 11.82 -21.36 11.51
C GLN A 178 11.71 -19.84 11.28
N GLY A 179 10.82 -19.16 12.03
CA GLY A 179 10.61 -17.71 11.95
C GLY A 179 9.38 -17.36 11.10
N ASP A 180 8.78 -16.21 11.40
CA ASP A 180 7.63 -15.64 10.69
C ASP A 180 7.97 -15.44 9.20
N ALA A 181 7.72 -16.46 8.38
CA ALA A 181 7.99 -16.42 6.95
C ALA A 181 6.73 -15.98 6.19
N GLU A 182 6.84 -14.91 5.41
CA GLU A 182 5.75 -14.43 4.55
C GLU A 182 6.01 -14.85 3.11
N ARG A 183 5.04 -15.51 2.48
CA ARG A 183 5.09 -15.82 1.05
C ARG A 183 4.37 -14.73 0.27
N VAL A 184 5.10 -14.10 -0.65
CA VAL A 184 4.59 -12.97 -1.45
C VAL A 184 4.75 -13.23 -2.95
N SER A 185 3.76 -12.80 -3.73
CA SER A 185 3.85 -12.70 -5.18
C SER A 185 3.84 -11.22 -5.55
N LEU A 186 4.80 -10.79 -6.38
CA LEU A 186 4.87 -9.41 -6.84
C LEU A 186 4.03 -9.25 -8.12
N ARG A 187 3.07 -8.32 -8.07
CA ARG A 187 2.11 -8.04 -9.15
C ARG A 187 2.34 -6.65 -9.73
N ARG A 188 1.96 -6.41 -10.98
CA ARG A 188 2.09 -5.07 -11.58
C ARG A 188 1.01 -4.14 -11.03
N VAL A 189 1.23 -2.83 -11.08
CA VAL A 189 0.21 -1.84 -10.70
C VAL A 189 -1.00 -1.91 -11.64
N VAL A 190 -0.75 -2.06 -12.94
CA VAL A 190 -1.80 -2.26 -13.95
C VAL A 190 -1.72 -3.66 -14.52
N GLU A 191 -2.81 -4.41 -14.44
CA GLU A 191 -2.88 -5.76 -14.97
C GLU A 191 -4.14 -5.95 -15.81
N GLU A 192 -4.08 -6.88 -16.75
CA GLU A 192 -5.28 -7.32 -17.45
C GLU A 192 -6.13 -8.20 -16.53
N VAL A 193 -7.44 -7.97 -16.51
CA VAL A 193 -8.39 -8.87 -15.84
C VAL A 193 -8.77 -9.99 -16.80
N LYS A 194 -8.32 -11.19 -16.46
CA LYS A 194 -8.61 -12.46 -17.13
C LYS A 194 -9.57 -13.31 -16.28
N ALA A 195 -10.21 -14.31 -16.86
CA ALA A 195 -11.12 -15.20 -16.13
C ALA A 195 -10.37 -16.07 -15.10
N ALA A 196 -9.21 -16.62 -15.47
CA ALA A 196 -8.26 -17.27 -14.58
C ALA A 196 -6.80 -16.96 -14.99
N GLU A 197 -5.86 -17.25 -14.08
CA GLU A 197 -4.44 -17.15 -14.40
C GLU A 197 -4.08 -18.23 -15.45
N GLY A 198 -3.50 -17.79 -16.57
CA GLY A 198 -3.23 -18.65 -17.73
C GLY A 198 -4.27 -18.57 -18.86
N ASP A 199 -5.44 -17.97 -18.61
CA ASP A 199 -6.46 -17.78 -19.65
C ASP A 199 -6.02 -16.80 -20.74
N PRO A 200 -6.57 -16.93 -21.97
CA PRO A 200 -6.27 -16.02 -23.06
C PRO A 200 -6.66 -14.58 -22.73
N SER A 201 -5.81 -13.64 -23.14
CA SER A 201 -6.03 -12.19 -23.02
C SER A 201 -7.34 -11.76 -23.70
N HIS A 202 -8.12 -10.85 -23.11
CA HIS A 202 -9.34 -10.30 -23.72
C HIS A 202 -9.03 -9.16 -24.69
N PHE A 203 -7.84 -8.57 -24.58
CA PHE A 203 -7.46 -7.35 -25.28
C PHE A 203 -7.27 -7.49 -26.81
N PRO A 204 -6.60 -8.53 -27.35
CA PRO A 204 -6.47 -8.72 -28.79
C PRO A 204 -7.81 -9.04 -29.46
N ILE A 205 -8.03 -8.56 -30.69
CA ILE A 205 -9.21 -8.88 -31.50
C ILE A 205 -9.19 -10.33 -32.03
N ASN A 206 -8.01 -10.91 -32.15
CA ASN A 206 -7.79 -12.30 -32.55
C ASN A 206 -7.69 -13.25 -31.34
N SER A 207 -8.00 -12.77 -30.13
CA SER A 207 -8.01 -13.62 -28.95
C SER A 207 -9.07 -14.74 -29.08
N PRO A 208 -8.77 -15.96 -28.60
CA PRO A 208 -9.75 -17.03 -28.51
C PRO A 208 -10.77 -16.83 -27.38
N SER A 209 -10.67 -15.78 -26.56
CA SER A 209 -11.67 -15.46 -25.53
C SER A 209 -13.00 -14.99 -26.13
N ASP A 210 -14.11 -15.33 -25.47
CA ASP A 210 -15.45 -14.82 -25.78
C ASP A 210 -15.55 -13.30 -25.63
N LEU A 211 -14.67 -12.70 -24.82
CA LEU A 211 -14.58 -11.25 -24.56
C LEU A 211 -13.44 -10.58 -25.35
N ARG A 212 -13.09 -11.09 -26.54
CA ARG A 212 -12.03 -10.49 -27.38
C ARG A 212 -12.31 -9.04 -27.79
N GLY A 213 -11.25 -8.26 -27.98
CA GLY A 213 -11.33 -6.84 -28.33
C GLY A 213 -11.90 -5.96 -27.20
N VAL A 214 -11.72 -6.38 -25.96
CA VAL A 214 -12.16 -5.63 -24.77
C VAL A 214 -10.94 -5.25 -23.95
N VAL A 215 -10.87 -3.99 -23.56
CA VAL A 215 -9.95 -3.53 -22.52
C VAL A 215 -10.56 -3.91 -21.18
N SER A 216 -9.95 -4.88 -20.51
CA SER A 216 -10.35 -5.37 -19.20
C SER A 216 -9.15 -5.23 -18.27
N LEU A 217 -9.14 -4.23 -17.40
CA LEU A 217 -7.96 -3.91 -16.58
C LEU A 217 -8.29 -3.79 -15.10
N ARG A 218 -7.26 -4.01 -14.29
CA ARG A 218 -7.23 -3.82 -12.84
C ARG A 218 -6.12 -2.88 -12.46
N LEU A 219 -6.41 -1.95 -11.56
CA LEU A 219 -5.40 -1.17 -10.84
C LEU A 219 -5.27 -1.68 -9.41
N ASN A 220 -4.04 -1.97 -9.01
CA ASN A 220 -3.68 -2.50 -7.70
C ASN A 220 -3.08 -1.39 -6.82
N TYR A 221 -3.53 -1.29 -5.56
CA TYR A 221 -2.99 -0.37 -4.56
C TYR A 221 -2.82 -1.07 -3.20
N PRO A 222 -1.59 -1.20 -2.69
CA PRO A 222 -1.33 -1.81 -1.39
C PRO A 222 -1.65 -0.78 -0.30
N TYR A 223 -2.87 -0.83 0.23
CA TYR A 223 -3.26 0.00 1.36
C TYR A 223 -2.58 -0.52 2.63
N GLN A 224 -1.85 0.37 3.31
CA GLN A 224 -1.21 0.10 4.59
C GLN A 224 -1.63 1.15 5.61
N ALA A 225 -2.18 0.66 6.73
CA ALA A 225 -2.62 1.51 7.82
C ALA A 225 -1.42 2.14 8.52
N VAL A 226 -1.53 3.43 8.85
CA VAL A 226 -0.45 4.13 9.57
C VAL A 226 -0.56 3.96 11.07
N SER A 227 -1.75 3.63 11.57
CA SER A 227 -2.04 3.63 13.01
C SER A 227 -2.40 2.26 13.58
N MET A 228 -2.56 1.25 12.73
CA MET A 228 -2.99 -0.09 13.11
C MET A 228 -1.94 -1.14 12.75
N SER A 229 -1.54 -1.97 13.71
CA SER A 229 -0.66 -3.12 13.48
C SER A 229 -1.45 -4.34 13.00
N ALA A 230 -0.82 -5.17 12.18
CA ALA A 230 -1.35 -6.47 11.80
C ALA A 230 -1.17 -7.48 12.94
N PHE A 231 -2.18 -8.34 13.08
CA PHE A 231 -2.17 -9.50 13.97
C PHE A 231 -2.28 -10.76 13.13
N ASP A 232 -1.68 -11.83 13.61
CA ASP A 232 -1.80 -13.16 13.04
C ASP A 232 -3.08 -13.83 13.55
N SER A 233 -3.97 -14.19 12.62
CA SER A 233 -5.23 -14.89 12.91
C SER A 233 -5.10 -16.41 12.81
N SER A 234 -3.93 -16.95 12.44
CA SER A 234 -3.69 -18.40 12.28
C SER A 234 -3.47 -19.15 13.60
N GLN A 235 -3.40 -18.42 14.73
CA GLN A 235 -3.30 -19.01 16.05
C GLN A 235 -4.66 -19.52 16.57
N PRO A 236 -4.80 -20.81 16.91
CA PRO A 236 -5.96 -21.32 17.62
C PRO A 236 -5.96 -20.79 19.06
N GLU A 237 -7.10 -20.24 19.50
CA GLU A 237 -7.35 -20.00 20.93
C GLU A 237 -7.18 -21.31 21.73
N PRO A 238 -6.49 -21.32 22.90
CA PRO A 238 -6.82 -20.45 24.03
C PRO A 238 -5.62 -19.80 24.78
N THR A 239 -4.41 -19.74 24.22
CA THR A 239 -3.19 -19.42 25.00
C THR A 239 -2.68 -17.97 25.03
N GLY A 240 -3.38 -16.97 24.46
CA GLY A 240 -2.95 -15.58 24.64
C GLY A 240 -3.53 -14.59 23.64
N PRO A 241 -3.24 -13.28 23.78
CA PRO A 241 -3.62 -12.28 22.80
C PRO A 241 -3.00 -12.63 21.43
N TYR A 242 -3.76 -12.46 20.34
CA TYR A 242 -3.31 -12.65 18.96
C TYR A 242 -1.85 -12.21 18.77
N ALA A 243 -1.00 -13.09 18.26
CA ALA A 243 0.39 -12.73 18.01
C ALA A 243 0.47 -11.60 16.98
N LYS A 244 1.42 -10.69 17.21
CA LYS A 244 1.70 -9.60 16.26
C LYS A 244 2.35 -10.20 15.03
N ALA A 245 2.03 -9.65 13.88
CA ALA A 245 2.80 -9.91 12.67
C ALA A 245 4.15 -9.19 12.79
N LEU A 246 5.25 -9.89 13.04
CA LEU A 246 6.56 -9.26 13.10
C LEU A 246 6.99 -8.76 11.72
N ALA A 247 7.61 -7.59 11.67
CA ALA A 247 8.21 -7.07 10.44
C ALA A 247 9.61 -7.67 10.27
N SER A 248 9.75 -8.56 9.30
CA SER A 248 11.02 -9.18 8.93
C SER A 248 11.05 -9.51 7.43
N ASP A 249 11.63 -8.63 6.61
CA ASP A 249 11.83 -8.86 5.18
C ASP A 249 12.87 -9.95 4.89
N ALA A 250 13.77 -10.24 5.84
CA ALA A 250 14.75 -11.32 5.72
C ALA A 250 14.11 -12.72 5.58
N ASN A 251 12.89 -12.89 6.10
CA ASN A 251 12.15 -14.15 6.06
C ASN A 251 11.05 -14.16 4.99
N VAL A 252 10.97 -13.12 4.15
CA VAL A 252 10.00 -13.07 3.07
C VAL A 252 10.47 -13.93 1.90
N GLN A 253 9.65 -14.90 1.52
CA GLN A 253 9.86 -15.76 0.36
C GLN A 253 9.03 -15.23 -0.81
N GLN A 254 9.70 -14.83 -1.89
CA GLN A 254 9.01 -14.47 -3.12
C GLN A 254 8.63 -15.73 -3.90
N GLU A 255 7.35 -15.85 -4.24
CA GLU A 255 6.83 -16.88 -5.11
C GLU A 255 6.81 -16.41 -6.57
N GLY A 256 7.41 -17.22 -7.44
CA GLY A 256 7.56 -16.91 -8.85
C GLY A 256 8.64 -15.86 -9.14
N SER A 257 8.89 -15.65 -10.44
CA SER A 257 9.77 -14.58 -10.90
C SER A 257 9.06 -13.23 -10.80
N THR A 258 9.83 -12.17 -10.59
CA THR A 258 9.37 -10.79 -10.79
C THR A 258 8.82 -10.62 -12.22
N PRO A 259 7.63 -10.02 -12.40
CA PRO A 259 7.11 -9.68 -13.72
C PRO A 259 8.11 -8.84 -14.52
N GLY A 260 8.16 -9.03 -15.84
CA GLY A 260 8.97 -8.21 -16.75
C GLY A 260 10.50 -8.32 -16.57
N GLY A 261 11.00 -9.30 -15.80
CA GLY A 261 12.44 -9.44 -15.53
C GLY A 261 12.98 -8.38 -14.58
N TYR A 262 12.13 -7.79 -13.74
CA TYR A 262 12.52 -6.72 -12.82
C TYR A 262 13.40 -7.24 -11.68
N THR A 263 14.20 -6.36 -11.09
CA THR A 263 15.10 -6.71 -9.98
C THR A 263 14.79 -5.86 -8.75
N LEU A 264 14.78 -6.47 -7.57
CA LEU A 264 14.58 -5.77 -6.30
C LEU A 264 15.88 -5.06 -5.90
N GLU A 265 15.83 -3.74 -5.77
CA GLU A 265 17.01 -2.89 -5.53
C GLU A 265 17.11 -2.31 -4.12
N VAL A 266 16.00 -2.31 -3.36
CA VAL A 266 16.00 -1.72 -2.02
C VAL A 266 16.79 -2.60 -1.06
N ASP A 267 17.74 -1.98 -0.37
CA ASP A 267 18.63 -2.64 0.58
C ASP A 267 17.94 -2.86 1.93
N GLY A 268 17.88 -4.11 2.36
CA GLY A 268 17.59 -4.49 3.75
C GLY A 268 16.15 -4.26 4.23
N ASP A 269 16.00 -4.39 5.55
CA ASP A 269 14.73 -4.50 6.30
C ASP A 269 14.45 -3.27 7.18
N THR A 270 15.28 -2.23 7.08
CA THR A 270 15.48 -1.29 8.21
C THR A 270 14.70 0.02 8.14
N GLY A 271 13.78 0.16 7.19
CA GLY A 271 12.96 1.37 7.11
C GLY A 271 11.77 1.32 8.07
N ILE A 272 11.49 2.42 8.77
CA ILE A 272 10.28 2.57 9.59
C ILE A 272 9.27 3.36 8.79
N GLY A 273 8.09 2.81 8.61
CA GLY A 273 7.01 3.45 7.88
C GLY A 273 6.04 2.44 7.29
N PRO A 274 4.86 2.90 6.88
CA PRO A 274 3.81 2.03 6.35
C PRO A 274 4.17 1.41 5.01
N ASN A 275 5.19 1.87 4.27
CA ASN A 275 5.57 1.30 2.97
C ASN A 275 7.07 0.99 2.88
N ALA A 276 7.74 0.92 4.03
CA ALA A 276 9.16 0.67 4.12
C ALA A 276 9.52 -0.81 3.85
N GLY A 277 10.82 -1.09 3.76
CA GLY A 277 11.36 -2.42 3.52
C GLY A 277 11.52 -2.76 2.04
N ARG A 278 12.30 -3.80 1.77
CA ARG A 278 12.64 -4.29 0.43
C ARG A 278 11.42 -4.63 -0.41
N TYR A 279 10.40 -5.22 0.22
CA TYR A 279 9.15 -5.61 -0.45
C TYR A 279 8.05 -4.55 -0.30
N GLY A 280 8.36 -3.41 0.33
CA GLY A 280 7.38 -2.37 0.64
C GLY A 280 6.28 -2.85 1.58
N LEU A 281 6.56 -3.81 2.47
CA LEU A 281 5.58 -4.41 3.40
C LEU A 281 5.40 -3.63 4.70
N GLY A 282 6.20 -2.58 4.90
CA GLY A 282 6.14 -1.69 6.04
C GLY A 282 6.61 -2.30 7.35
N ALA A 283 6.94 -1.40 8.27
CA ALA A 283 7.29 -1.71 9.65
C ALA A 283 6.97 -0.52 10.55
N HIS A 284 6.38 -0.77 11.72
CA HIS A 284 6.18 0.28 12.73
C HIS A 284 6.39 -0.22 14.16
N TYR A 285 6.67 0.71 15.06
CA TYR A 285 6.78 0.42 16.49
C TYR A 285 5.41 0.12 17.08
N THR A 286 5.38 -0.84 18.01
CA THR A 286 4.18 -1.17 18.77
C THR A 286 4.30 -0.70 20.21
N LEU A 287 3.23 -0.10 20.75
CA LEU A 287 3.21 0.44 22.12
C LEU A 287 3.25 -0.65 23.22
N ILE A 288 3.06 -1.91 22.86
CA ILE A 288 2.66 -2.99 23.80
C ILE A 288 3.79 -4.02 24.04
N ALA A 289 4.99 -3.87 23.46
CA ALA A 289 6.10 -4.81 23.69
C ALA A 289 7.32 -4.15 24.34
N PRO A 290 7.87 -4.72 25.44
CA PRO A 290 9.23 -4.41 25.85
C PRO A 290 10.21 -5.05 24.86
N GLY A 291 11.01 -4.23 24.18
CA GLY A 291 11.93 -4.61 23.11
C GLY A 291 11.58 -3.93 21.78
N GLU A 292 12.58 -3.63 20.96
CA GLU A 292 12.46 -2.97 19.65
C GLU A 292 11.82 -3.88 18.58
N GLN A 293 10.68 -4.51 18.90
CA GLN A 293 9.97 -5.36 17.97
C GLN A 293 9.13 -4.52 17.03
N LEU A 294 9.55 -4.49 15.77
CA LEU A 294 8.79 -3.93 14.66
C LEU A 294 7.67 -4.88 14.27
N ALA A 295 6.47 -4.34 14.09
CA ALA A 295 5.33 -5.08 13.56
C ALA A 295 4.97 -4.59 12.16
N ARG A 296 4.33 -5.47 11.39
CA ARG A 296 3.72 -5.10 10.11
C ARG A 296 2.51 -4.19 10.36
N PRO A 297 2.29 -3.17 9.53
CA PRO A 297 1.03 -2.44 9.52
C PRO A 297 -0.12 -3.36 9.05
N PHE A 298 -1.34 -3.06 9.49
CA PHE A 298 -2.54 -3.66 8.91
C PHE A 298 -2.63 -3.28 7.44
N ARG A 299 -2.82 -4.28 6.58
CA ARG A 299 -2.71 -4.13 5.13
C ARG A 299 -3.88 -4.77 4.40
N ARG A 300 -4.27 -4.15 3.29
CA ARG A 300 -5.29 -4.65 2.35
C ARG A 300 -4.87 -4.29 0.93
N LEU A 301 -5.18 -5.16 -0.03
CA LEU A 301 -5.09 -4.80 -1.44
C LEU A 301 -6.40 -4.14 -1.86
N ILE A 302 -6.36 -2.86 -2.21
CA ILE A 302 -7.46 -2.21 -2.92
C ILE A 302 -7.24 -2.47 -4.41
N SER A 303 -8.19 -3.16 -5.03
CA SER A 303 -8.18 -3.45 -6.45
C SER A 303 -9.46 -2.91 -7.06
N VAL A 304 -9.33 -2.06 -8.07
CA VAL A 304 -10.46 -1.58 -8.87
C VAL A 304 -10.34 -2.11 -10.28
N GLN A 305 -11.47 -2.28 -10.94
CA GLN A 305 -11.52 -2.80 -12.30
C GLN A 305 -12.32 -1.88 -13.21
N ALA A 306 -11.94 -1.85 -14.48
CA ALA A 306 -12.67 -1.16 -15.52
C ALA A 306 -12.66 -1.99 -16.79
N ILE A 307 -13.80 -1.99 -17.47
CA ILE A 307 -14.02 -2.74 -18.70
C ILE A 307 -14.57 -1.79 -19.75
N GLN A 308 -13.95 -1.77 -20.92
CA GLN A 308 -14.39 -0.96 -22.06
C GLN A 308 -14.15 -1.73 -23.36
N ARG A 309 -15.12 -1.71 -24.26
CA ARG A 309 -14.96 -2.31 -25.59
C ARG A 309 -14.01 -1.45 -26.44
N ARG A 310 -13.05 -2.06 -27.13
CA ARG A 310 -12.16 -1.34 -28.05
C ARG A 310 -12.94 -0.82 -29.26
N GLU A 311 -12.70 0.44 -29.59
CA GLU A 311 -13.10 1.04 -30.85
C GLU A 311 -11.99 0.74 -31.86
N VAL A 312 -12.24 -0.20 -32.78
CA VAL A 312 -11.28 -0.48 -33.86
C VAL A 312 -11.42 0.64 -34.87
N ILE A 313 -10.52 1.61 -34.79
CA ILE A 313 -10.40 2.65 -35.80
C ILE A 313 -9.61 2.05 -36.95
N PHE A 314 -10.32 1.58 -37.99
CA PHE A 314 -9.68 1.30 -39.27
C PHE A 314 -9.17 2.64 -39.81
N GLY A 315 -7.85 2.80 -39.90
CA GLY A 315 -7.27 3.91 -40.64
C GLY A 315 -7.76 3.88 -42.09
N PRO A 316 -7.87 5.05 -42.76
CA PRO A 316 -8.19 5.13 -44.19
C PRO A 316 -7.15 4.39 -45.04
#